data_AF-A0A4V0XUF4-F1
#
_entry.id   AF-A0A4V0XUF4-F1
#
_cell.length_a   1.000
_cell.length_b   1.000
_cell.length_c   1.000
_cell.angle_alpha   90.00
_cell.angle_beta   90.00
_cell.angle_gamma   90.00
#
_symmetry.space_group_name_H-M   'P 1'
#
loop_
_entity.id
_entity.type
_entity.pdbx_description
1 polymer ?
#
loop_
_entity_poly.entity_id
_entity_poly.type
_entity_poly.pdbx_seq_one_letter_code
_entity_poly.pdbx_strand_id
1 'polypeptide(L)'
;MPVRTILRVILLRIIRLLMSITIEAWIFKKSFNISPKLSVQYTMALNLLASACEWMIVVNAEAILPLKARTQLINYLLVEQLDTTSFVIFLLTVFNFTFLLLIKWIGFETLRFLSSTDFTNFSKVFSGNSEDQIQMSEKYKDFRVILLAHTFSYSLFLGLAFTLLILK
;
A
#
# COMPACT_ATOMS: atom_id res chain seq x y z
N MET A 1 -23.92 -13.46 -4.98
CA MET A 1 -23.83 -12.25 -4.13
C MET A 1 -24.82 -11.21 -4.66
N PRO A 2 -25.60 -10.51 -3.82
CA PRO A 2 -26.51 -9.48 -4.31
C PRO A 2 -25.72 -8.28 -4.86
N VAL A 3 -26.18 -7.68 -5.97
CA VAL A 3 -25.52 -6.57 -6.69
C VAL A 3 -25.09 -5.42 -5.75
N ARG A 4 -25.92 -5.12 -4.75
CA ARG A 4 -25.65 -4.12 -3.71
C ARG A 4 -24.34 -4.37 -2.94
N THR A 5 -24.01 -5.62 -2.64
CA THR A 5 -22.79 -5.97 -1.90
C THR A 5 -21.55 -5.79 -2.75
N ILE A 6 -21.62 -6.14 -4.03
CA ILE A 6 -20.52 -5.96 -4.99
C ILE A 6 -20.17 -4.47 -5.13
N LEU A 7 -21.19 -3.63 -5.29
CA LEU A 7 -21.00 -2.19 -5.40
C LEU A 7 -20.37 -1.57 -4.13
N ARG A 8 -20.83 -2.01 -2.94
CA ARG A 8 -20.25 -1.58 -1.66
C ARG A 8 -18.76 -1.95 -1.56
N VAL A 9 -18.40 -3.17 -1.95
CA VAL A 9 -17.01 -3.64 -1.95
C VAL A 9 -16.13 -2.81 -2.88
N ILE A 10 -16.58 -2.56 -4.11
CA ILE A 10 -15.83 -1.76 -5.08
C ILE A 10 -15.61 -0.34 -4.55
N LEU A 11 -16.66 0.28 -4.01
CA LEU A 11 -16.57 1.64 -3.47
C LEU A 11 -15.59 1.73 -2.29
N LEU A 12 -15.65 0.77 -1.35
CA LEU A 12 -14.72 0.71 -0.23
C LEU A 12 -13.27 0.56 -0.67
N ARG A 13 -13.02 -0.28 -1.69
CA ARG A 13 -11.68 -0.44 -2.27
C ARG A 13 -11.16 0.83 -2.93
N ILE A 14 -12.02 1.57 -3.63
CA ILE A 14 -11.64 2.87 -4.22
C ILE A 14 -11.32 3.88 -3.13
N ILE A 15 -12.15 3.97 -2.08
CA ILE A 15 -11.91 4.86 -0.94
C ILE A 15 -10.60 4.51 -0.24
N ARG A 16 -10.35 3.22 0.02
CA ARG A 16 -9.07 2.71 0.58
C ARG A 16 -7.89 3.18 -0.26
N LEU A 17 -7.97 3.01 -1.57
CA LEU A 17 -6.90 3.36 -2.49
C LEU A 17 -6.61 4.88 -2.45
N LEU A 18 -7.65 5.71 -2.58
CA LEU A 18 -7.51 7.17 -2.57
C LEU A 18 -6.96 7.69 -1.24
N MET A 19 -7.44 7.15 -0.13
CA MET A 19 -6.98 7.49 1.21
C MET A 19 -5.52 7.12 1.41
N SER A 20 -5.14 5.91 1.01
CA SER A 20 -3.76 5.45 1.08
C SER A 20 -2.82 6.34 0.26
N ILE A 21 -3.19 6.65 -1.00
CA ILE A 21 -2.41 7.55 -1.86
C ILE A 21 -2.22 8.92 -1.20
N THR A 22 -3.28 9.49 -0.62
CA THR A 22 -3.25 10.82 0.00
C THR A 22 -2.33 10.87 1.21
N ILE A 23 -2.49 9.92 2.14
CA ILE A 23 -1.71 9.85 3.39
C ILE A 23 -0.24 9.57 3.06
N GLU A 24 0.02 8.59 2.21
CA GLU A 24 1.38 8.23 1.83
C GLU A 24 2.05 9.36 1.05
N ALA A 25 1.33 10.06 0.16
CA ALA A 25 1.88 11.19 -0.59
C ALA A 25 2.28 12.34 0.35
N TRP A 26 1.51 12.58 1.42
CA TRP A 26 1.87 13.59 2.40
C TRP A 26 3.16 13.21 3.14
N ILE A 27 3.30 11.94 3.55
CA ILE A 27 4.49 11.42 4.24
C ILE A 27 5.72 11.42 3.32
N PHE A 28 5.56 11.00 2.06
CA PHE A 28 6.63 10.99 1.05
C PHE A 28 7.12 12.40 0.75
N LYS A 29 6.21 13.36 0.57
CA LYS A 29 6.54 14.77 0.36
C LYS A 29 7.40 15.29 1.52
N LYS A 30 6.95 15.06 2.76
CA LYS A 30 7.63 15.53 3.96
C LYS A 30 9.00 14.86 4.18
N SER A 31 9.09 13.55 3.89
CA SER A 31 10.26 12.75 4.26
C SER A 31 11.35 12.73 3.19
N PHE A 32 10.97 12.76 1.91
CA PHE A 32 11.90 12.77 0.78
C PHE A 32 12.15 14.17 0.20
N ASN A 33 11.47 15.20 0.72
CA ASN A 33 11.57 16.59 0.24
C ASN A 33 11.34 16.75 -1.28
N ILE A 34 10.41 15.97 -1.83
CA ILE A 34 10.05 15.99 -3.25
C ILE A 34 8.85 16.90 -3.51
N SER A 35 8.66 17.31 -4.78
CA SER A 35 7.51 18.13 -5.16
C SER A 35 6.17 17.41 -4.87
N PRO A 36 5.09 18.14 -4.55
CA PRO A 36 3.78 17.52 -4.28
C PRO A 36 3.29 16.62 -5.43
N LYS A 37 3.50 17.05 -6.68
CA LYS A 37 3.14 16.29 -7.88
C LYS A 37 3.90 14.97 -7.94
N LEU A 38 5.23 15.02 -7.72
CA LEU A 38 6.07 13.83 -7.77
C LEU A 38 5.71 12.86 -6.64
N SER A 39 5.44 13.38 -5.44
CA SER A 39 5.00 12.56 -4.31
C SER A 39 3.73 11.78 -4.62
N VAL A 40 2.70 12.44 -5.16
CA VAL A 40 1.46 11.80 -5.58
C VAL A 40 1.69 10.77 -6.68
N GLN A 41 2.56 11.04 -7.65
CA GLN A 41 2.89 10.09 -8.72
C GLN A 41 3.54 8.82 -8.19
N TYR A 42 4.56 8.94 -7.32
CA TYR A 42 5.21 7.79 -6.70
C TYR A 42 4.20 6.96 -5.89
N THR A 43 3.44 7.60 -4.99
CA THR A 43 2.51 6.84 -4.15
C THR A 43 1.35 6.26 -4.92
N MET A 44 0.85 6.94 -5.96
CA MET A 44 -0.14 6.39 -6.88
C MET A 44 0.38 5.13 -7.56
N ALA A 45 1.59 5.18 -8.14
CA ALA A 45 2.20 4.02 -8.80
C ALA A 45 2.38 2.85 -7.83
N LEU A 46 2.89 3.08 -6.62
CA LEU A 46 3.10 2.04 -5.62
C LEU A 46 1.79 1.43 -5.10
N ASN A 47 0.77 2.26 -4.85
CA ASN A 47 -0.53 1.76 -4.38
C ASN A 47 -1.30 1.00 -5.46
N LEU A 48 -1.21 1.43 -6.72
CA LEU A 48 -1.79 0.70 -7.85
C LEU A 48 -1.06 -0.62 -8.09
N LEU A 49 0.28 -0.62 -8.05
CA LEU A 49 1.08 -1.85 -8.16
C LEU A 49 0.73 -2.84 -7.05
N ALA A 50 0.69 -2.39 -5.80
CA ALA A 50 0.33 -3.22 -4.66
C ALA A 50 -1.10 -3.78 -4.80
N SER A 51 -2.05 -2.96 -5.27
CA SER A 51 -3.43 -3.40 -5.52
C SER A 51 -3.52 -4.43 -6.65
N ALA A 52 -2.74 -4.26 -7.73
CA ALA A 52 -2.69 -5.22 -8.83
C ALA A 52 -2.12 -6.57 -8.36
N CYS A 53 -1.02 -6.55 -7.60
CA CYS A 53 -0.45 -7.77 -7.02
C CYS A 53 -1.40 -8.46 -6.03
N GLU A 54 -2.13 -7.70 -5.20
CA GLU A 54 -3.17 -8.26 -4.33
C GLU A 54 -4.24 -9.00 -5.14
N TRP A 55 -4.73 -8.40 -6.23
CA TRP A 55 -5.69 -9.04 -7.12
C TRP A 55 -5.14 -10.30 -7.80
N MET A 56 -3.88 -10.28 -8.24
CA MET A 56 -3.23 -11.46 -8.79
C MET A 56 -3.22 -12.60 -7.77
N ILE A 57 -2.93 -12.32 -6.50
CA ILE A 57 -3.00 -13.34 -5.45
C ILE A 57 -4.42 -13.87 -5.29
N VAL A 58 -5.43 -13.00 -5.22
CA VAL A 58 -6.83 -13.43 -5.06
C VAL A 58 -7.24 -14.38 -6.18
N VAL A 59 -6.96 -14.02 -7.44
CA VAL A 59 -7.31 -14.83 -8.61
C VAL A 59 -6.58 -16.17 -8.62
N ASN A 60 -5.28 -16.20 -8.29
CA ASN A 60 -4.53 -17.46 -8.23
C ASN A 60 -4.94 -18.33 -7.04
N ALA A 61 -5.18 -17.72 -5.89
CA ALA A 61 -5.66 -18.41 -4.69
C ALA A 61 -7.05 -19.04 -4.92
N GLU A 62 -7.90 -18.38 -5.71
CA GLU A 62 -9.20 -18.92 -6.11
C GLU A 62 -9.09 -20.24 -6.87
N ALA A 63 -8.06 -20.40 -7.71
CA ALA A 63 -7.82 -21.58 -8.52
C ALA A 63 -7.17 -22.75 -7.74
N ILE A 64 -6.43 -22.45 -6.68
CA ILE A 64 -5.57 -23.44 -5.99
C ILE A 64 -6.17 -23.88 -4.64
N LEU A 65 -6.90 -23.01 -3.93
CA LEU A 65 -7.31 -23.29 -2.55
C LEU A 65 -8.58 -24.16 -2.45
N PRO A 66 -8.64 -25.05 -1.46
CA PRO A 66 -9.85 -25.81 -1.13
C PRO A 66 -10.99 -24.87 -0.67
N LEU A 67 -12.23 -25.27 -0.93
CA LEU A 67 -13.44 -24.43 -0.82
C LEU A 67 -13.56 -23.63 0.50
N LYS A 68 -13.21 -24.23 1.65
CA LYS A 68 -13.28 -23.55 2.96
C LYS A 68 -12.26 -22.42 3.09
N ALA A 69 -11.00 -22.67 2.71
CA ALA A 69 -9.93 -21.68 2.76
C ALA A 69 -10.14 -20.56 1.72
N ARG A 70 -10.65 -20.94 0.53
CA ARG A 70 -11.05 -20.00 -0.52
C ARG A 70 -12.11 -19.00 -0.02
N THR A 71 -13.18 -19.48 0.60
CA THR A 71 -14.24 -18.59 1.11
C THR A 71 -13.75 -17.65 2.20
N GLN A 72 -12.88 -18.12 3.10
CA GLN A 72 -12.29 -17.26 4.14
C GLN A 72 -11.38 -16.19 3.55
N LEU A 73 -10.54 -16.55 2.58
CA LEU A 73 -9.62 -15.62 1.92
C LEU A 73 -10.37 -14.57 1.08
N ILE A 74 -11.39 -15.01 0.32
CA ILE A 74 -12.26 -14.13 -0.46
C ILE A 74 -13.04 -13.20 0.46
N ASN A 75 -13.68 -13.69 1.52
CA ASN A 75 -14.44 -12.83 2.43
C ASN A 75 -13.56 -11.82 3.16
N TYR A 76 -12.35 -12.23 3.54
CA TYR A 76 -11.38 -11.34 4.16
C TYR A 76 -10.88 -10.27 3.18
N LEU A 77 -10.40 -10.65 1.99
CA LEU A 77 -9.82 -9.71 1.01
C LEU A 77 -10.89 -8.85 0.33
N LEU A 78 -12.02 -9.42 -0.10
CA LEU A 78 -13.05 -8.68 -0.85
C LEU A 78 -13.99 -7.91 0.06
N VAL A 79 -14.45 -8.52 1.14
CA VAL A 79 -15.58 -8.00 1.90
C VAL A 79 -15.15 -7.42 3.25
N GLU A 80 -13.92 -7.73 3.67
CA GLU A 80 -13.40 -7.43 5.01
C GLU A 80 -14.40 -7.81 6.11
N GLN A 81 -15.23 -8.83 5.82
CA GLN A 81 -16.26 -9.28 6.74
C GLN A 81 -15.62 -10.21 7.74
N LEU A 82 -15.48 -9.68 8.96
CA LEU A 82 -14.94 -10.38 10.12
C LEU A 82 -16.12 -10.97 10.91
N ASP A 83 -16.69 -12.08 10.44
CA ASP A 83 -17.80 -12.71 11.17
C ASP A 83 -17.36 -13.28 12.54
N THR A 84 -16.05 -13.52 12.74
CA THR A 84 -15.46 -13.93 14.03
C THR A 84 -14.02 -13.44 14.17
N THR A 85 -13.59 -13.06 15.38
CA THR A 85 -12.17 -12.76 15.67
C THR A 85 -11.39 -14.08 15.79
N SER A 86 -10.81 -14.54 14.68
CA SER A 86 -10.04 -15.79 14.62
C SER A 86 -8.55 -15.51 14.47
N PHE A 87 -7.71 -16.36 15.06
CA PHE A 87 -6.26 -16.35 14.85
C PHE A 87 -5.89 -16.40 13.35
N VAL A 88 -6.71 -17.07 12.53
CA VAL A 88 -6.54 -17.14 11.07
C VAL A 88 -6.67 -15.76 10.40
N ILE A 89 -7.63 -14.95 10.85
CA ILE A 89 -7.85 -13.58 10.34
C ILE A 89 -6.70 -12.66 10.74
N PHE A 90 -6.21 -12.81 11.98
CA PHE A 90 -5.04 -12.06 12.44
C PHE A 90 -3.81 -12.39 11.57
N LEU A 91 -3.53 -13.68 11.36
CA LEU A 91 -2.43 -14.11 10.48
C LEU A 91 -2.58 -13.59 9.06
N LEU A 92 -3.80 -13.63 8.50
CA LEU A 92 -4.06 -13.15 7.15
C LEU A 92 -3.90 -11.62 7.04
N THR A 93 -4.22 -10.88 8.11
CA THR A 93 -3.99 -9.42 8.20
C THR A 93 -2.52 -9.08 8.27
N VAL A 94 -1.77 -9.76 9.13
CA VAL A 94 -0.31 -9.58 9.22
C VAL A 94 0.34 -9.93 7.89
N PHE A 95 -0.06 -11.05 7.27
CA PHE A 95 0.44 -11.45 5.96
C PHE A 95 0.13 -10.39 4.88
N ASN A 96 -1.12 -9.92 4.79
CA ASN A 96 -1.51 -8.89 3.81
C ASN A 96 -0.72 -7.59 4.03
N PHE A 97 -0.61 -7.11 5.27
CA PHE A 97 0.19 -5.95 5.61
C PHE A 97 1.66 -6.10 5.16
N THR A 98 2.33 -7.18 5.57
CA THR A 98 3.73 -7.40 5.23
C THR A 98 3.92 -7.57 3.72
N PHE A 99 3.02 -8.29 3.06
CA PHE A 99 3.08 -8.50 1.61
C PHE A 99 2.97 -7.19 0.83
N LEU A 100 1.98 -6.35 1.16
CA LEU A 100 1.80 -5.05 0.51
C LEU A 100 2.99 -4.11 0.80
N LEU A 101 3.51 -4.12 2.02
CA LEU A 101 4.72 -3.37 2.37
C LEU A 101 5.91 -3.77 1.49
N LEU A 102 6.14 -5.07 1.31
CA LEU A 102 7.24 -5.58 0.48
C LEU A 102 7.11 -5.14 -0.98
N ILE A 103 5.89 -5.20 -1.55
CA ILE A 103 5.64 -4.71 -2.91
C ILE A 103 5.95 -3.22 -3.04
N LYS A 104 5.51 -2.41 -2.09
CA LYS A 104 5.78 -0.97 -2.11
C LYS A 104 7.27 -0.67 -1.96
N TRP A 105 7.96 -1.43 -1.13
CA TRP A 105 9.40 -1.33 -0.95
C TRP A 105 10.17 -1.63 -2.24
N ILE A 106 9.95 -2.81 -2.86
CA ILE A 106 10.61 -3.17 -4.11
C ILE A 106 10.20 -2.23 -5.26
N GLY A 107 8.94 -1.82 -5.30
CA GLY A 107 8.42 -0.90 -6.29
C GLY A 107 9.08 0.47 -6.18
N PHE A 108 9.31 0.98 -4.98
CA PHE A 108 9.96 2.27 -4.78
C PHE A 108 11.42 2.24 -5.21
N GLU A 109 12.15 1.19 -4.84
CA GLU A 109 13.53 0.99 -5.27
C GLU A 109 13.63 0.94 -6.80
N THR A 110 12.71 0.22 -7.44
CA THR A 110 12.64 0.11 -8.90
C THR A 110 12.34 1.47 -9.55
N LEU A 111 11.37 2.22 -9.03
CA LEU A 111 11.04 3.55 -9.54
C LEU A 111 12.21 4.52 -9.38
N ARG A 112 12.92 4.47 -8.25
CA ARG A 112 14.11 5.31 -8.03
C ARG A 112 15.24 4.92 -8.97
N PHE A 113 15.49 3.63 -9.18
CA PHE A 113 16.50 3.15 -10.13
C PHE A 113 16.21 3.64 -11.56
N LEU A 114 14.97 3.46 -12.03
CA LEU A 114 14.52 3.94 -13.33
C LEU A 114 14.62 5.47 -13.43
N SER A 115 14.16 6.19 -12.40
CA SER A 115 14.27 7.64 -12.33
C SER A 115 15.72 8.10 -12.36
N SER A 116 16.65 7.45 -11.64
CA SER A 116 18.06 7.81 -11.63
C SER A 116 18.76 7.60 -12.97
N THR A 117 18.26 6.66 -13.78
CA THR A 117 18.77 6.38 -15.12
C THR A 117 18.39 7.49 -16.11
N ASP A 118 17.25 8.15 -15.91
CA ASP A 118 16.78 9.30 -16.73
C ASP A 118 17.11 10.69 -16.12
N PHE A 119 17.27 10.83 -14.80
CA PHE A 119 17.39 12.13 -14.09
C PHE A 119 18.81 12.71 -13.97
N THR A 120 19.88 11.96 -14.26
CA THR A 120 21.26 12.50 -14.17
C THR A 120 21.47 13.71 -15.10
N ASN A 121 20.68 13.83 -16.17
CA ASN A 121 20.70 14.98 -17.08
C ASN A 121 19.81 16.16 -16.64
N PHE A 122 18.83 15.95 -15.75
CA PHE A 122 17.90 17.01 -15.33
C PHE A 122 18.22 17.59 -13.94
N SER A 123 18.80 16.80 -13.03
CA SER A 123 19.11 17.24 -11.66
C SER A 123 20.40 18.04 -11.53
N LYS A 124 21.37 17.86 -12.45
CA LYS A 124 22.62 18.65 -12.48
C LYS A 124 22.40 20.15 -12.72
N VAL A 125 21.22 20.53 -13.21
CA VAL A 125 20.84 21.92 -13.47
C VAL A 125 20.17 22.59 -12.24
N PHE A 126 19.75 21.84 -11.22
CA PHE A 126 18.84 22.36 -10.19
C PHE A 126 19.23 22.19 -8.70
N SER A 127 20.38 21.62 -8.34
CA SER A 127 20.73 21.54 -6.91
C SER A 127 22.21 21.76 -6.64
N GLY A 128 22.51 22.94 -6.12
CA GLY A 128 23.77 23.26 -5.44
C GLY A 128 23.90 22.54 -4.09
N ASN A 129 25.15 22.54 -3.62
CA ASN A 129 25.69 21.88 -2.43
C ASN A 129 24.76 21.76 -1.21
N SER A 130 24.84 20.60 -0.54
CA SER A 130 24.87 20.56 0.93
C SER A 130 25.56 19.28 1.42
N GLU A 131 26.35 19.49 2.47
CA GLU A 131 27.37 18.64 3.07
C GLU A 131 26.83 17.44 3.87
N ASP A 132 27.77 16.52 4.11
CA ASP A 132 27.69 15.26 4.82
C ASP A 132 27.05 15.32 6.22
N GLN A 133 26.05 14.47 6.46
CA GLN A 133 25.65 14.04 7.81
C GLN A 133 25.30 12.54 7.83
N ILE A 134 26.12 11.80 8.57
CA ILE A 134 25.92 10.47 9.18
C ILE A 134 25.15 9.46 8.30
N GLN A 135 25.91 8.65 7.55
CA GLN A 135 25.44 7.56 6.68
C GLN A 135 24.78 6.42 7.47
N MET A 136 23.57 6.64 8.00
CA MET A 136 22.61 5.56 8.03
C MET A 136 22.26 5.29 6.55
N SER A 137 22.60 4.11 6.03
CA SER A 137 22.41 3.76 4.60
C SER A 137 21.11 4.35 4.07
N GLU A 138 21.15 5.16 3.01
CA GLU A 138 19.96 5.85 2.47
C GLU A 138 18.77 4.90 2.30
N LYS A 139 19.07 3.66 1.92
CA LYS A 139 18.12 2.54 1.83
C LYS A 139 17.36 2.27 3.13
N TYR A 140 18.01 2.30 4.30
CA TYR A 140 17.33 2.13 5.58
C TYR A 140 16.38 3.30 5.87
N LYS A 141 16.81 4.53 5.58
CA LYS A 141 15.97 5.72 5.74
C LYS A 141 14.73 5.64 4.85
N ASP A 142 14.90 5.23 3.58
CA ASP A 142 13.79 5.04 2.65
C ASP A 142 12.82 3.96 3.12
N PHE A 143 13.34 2.81 3.59
CA PHE A 143 12.49 1.72 4.09
C PHE A 143 11.65 2.17 5.26
N ARG A 144 12.27 2.90 6.20
CA ARG A 144 11.58 3.45 7.36
C ARG A 144 10.45 4.40 6.96
N VAL A 145 10.67 5.25 5.96
CA VAL A 145 9.63 6.16 5.45
C VAL A 145 8.48 5.39 4.82
N ILE A 146 8.77 4.37 4.01
CA ILE A 146 7.76 3.54 3.36
C ILE A 146 6.98 2.72 4.39
N LEU A 147 7.66 2.14 5.37
CA LEU A 147 7.05 1.44 6.50
C LEU A 147 6.11 2.36 7.28
N LEU A 148 6.56 3.58 7.59
CA LEU A 148 5.75 4.54 8.33
C LEU A 148 4.52 4.97 7.51
N ALA A 149 4.71 5.27 6.23
CA ALA A 149 3.63 5.62 5.32
C ALA A 149 2.58 4.52 5.23
N HIS A 150 3.03 3.27 5.04
CA HIS A 150 2.17 2.11 4.95
C HIS A 150 1.44 1.82 6.26
N THR A 151 2.12 1.95 7.41
CA THR A 151 1.51 1.73 8.72
C THR A 151 0.37 2.73 8.95
N PHE A 152 0.61 4.03 8.71
CA PHE A 152 -0.42 5.05 8.91
C PHE A 152 -1.61 4.86 7.97
N SER A 153 -1.37 4.59 6.67
CA SER A 153 -2.45 4.38 5.71
C SER A 153 -3.28 3.13 6.04
N TYR A 154 -2.61 2.02 6.38
CA TYR A 154 -3.25 0.76 6.70
C TYR A 154 -4.02 0.79 8.02
N SER A 155 -3.46 1.40 9.08
CA SER A 155 -4.14 1.57 10.36
C SER A 155 -5.40 2.43 10.25
N LEU A 156 -5.33 3.54 9.50
CA LEU A 156 -6.49 4.40 9.31
C LEU A 156 -7.59 3.65 8.54
N PHE A 157 -7.21 2.91 7.51
CA PHE A 157 -8.13 2.06 6.78
C PHE A 157 -8.79 0.99 7.66
N LEU A 158 -8.02 0.26 8.48
CA LEU A 158 -8.57 -0.71 9.43
C LEU A 158 -9.56 -0.07 10.40
N GLY A 159 -9.26 1.14 10.91
CA GLY A 159 -10.19 1.89 11.76
C GLY A 159 -11.49 2.25 11.04
N LEU A 160 -11.41 2.66 9.77
CA LEU A 160 -12.57 2.96 8.94
C LEU A 160 -13.40 1.69 8.65
N ALA A 161 -12.75 0.58 8.31
CA ALA A 161 -13.40 -0.71 8.10
C ALA A 161 -14.11 -1.19 9.38
N PHE A 162 -13.45 -1.06 10.54
CA PHE A 162 -14.00 -1.44 11.83
C PHE A 162 -15.23 -0.60 12.22
N THR A 163 -15.19 0.73 12.03
CA THR A 163 -16.34 1.60 12.31
C THR A 163 -17.53 1.30 11.39
N LEU A 164 -17.28 1.01 10.10
CA LEU A 164 -18.31 0.62 9.14
C LEU A 164 -18.89 -0.80 9.37
N LEU A 165 -18.16 -1.66 10.08
CA LEU A 165 -18.64 -2.98 10.54
C LEU A 165 -19.52 -2.85 11.79
N ILE A 166 -19.17 -1.97 12.73
CA ILE A 166 -19.95 -1.73 13.97
C ILE A 166 -21.28 -1.00 13.68
N LEU A 167 -21.31 -0.10 12.70
CA LEU A 167 -22.53 0.64 12.33
C LEU A 167 -23.54 -0.17 11.50
N LYS A 168 -23.36 -1.49 11.37
CA LYS A 168 -24.21 -2.38 10.59
C LYS A 168 -25.14 -3.18 11.49
#